data_AF-A0A8I6XDP5-F1
#
_entry.id   AF-A0A8I6XDP5-F1
#
_cell.length_a   1.000
_cell.length_b   1.000
_cell.length_c   1.000
_cell.angle_alpha   90.00
_cell.angle_beta   90.00
_cell.angle_gamma   90.00
#
_symmetry.space_group_name_H-M   'P 1'
#
loop_
_entity.id
_entity.type
_entity.pdbx_description
1 polymer ?
#
loop_
_entity_poly.entity_id
_entity_poly.type
_entity_poly.pdbx_seq_one_letter_code
_entity_poly.pdbx_strand_id
1 'polypeptide(L)'
;MAGIRYKDDLYGVQATINVYQPKVKKDSKDISQSGILIDNGPKGHEEGVGVCYSVAPSINGDSFVIFHVVWRDGKLHKPCYDHVCPDFVQVSQRVGLGGRLVPVSVYNGPQYVIDIFTFKDPKTVNWWVMYGEEKTPIGYWPSSLFSHIKDKGVASYWGGFVQGPTTSSDSPQIGSGHFASEGYGKAAFVRNIQIVDNNNKLVTPNSHKYLLGTSDKTKYSIDGFKVDNHGMHMYYGGPGNLV
;
A
#
# COMPACT_ATOMS: atom_id res chain seq x y z
N MET A 1 10.20 -4.45 5.45
CA MET A 1 8.82 -3.95 5.66
C MET A 1 8.73 -3.21 6.97
N ALA A 2 7.84 -2.23 7.07
CA ALA A 2 7.43 -1.50 8.27
C ALA A 2 5.96 -1.10 8.10
N GLY A 3 5.07 -1.75 8.86
CA GLY A 3 3.63 -1.65 8.63
C GLY A 3 2.73 -2.20 9.74
N ILE A 4 1.43 -2.09 9.50
CA ILE A 4 0.37 -2.76 10.24
C ILE A 4 -0.12 -3.94 9.40
N ARG A 5 -0.16 -5.13 10.00
CA ARG A 5 -0.91 -6.27 9.47
C ARG A 5 -2.19 -6.42 10.30
N TYR A 6 -3.34 -6.52 9.66
CA TYR A 6 -4.63 -6.73 10.32
C TYR A 6 -5.28 -7.99 9.80
N LYS A 7 -5.97 -8.73 10.67
CA LYS A 7 -6.70 -9.95 10.28
C LYS A 7 -8.15 -9.87 10.71
N ASP A 8 -9.07 -9.92 9.76
CA ASP A 8 -10.51 -9.95 9.98
C ASP A 8 -11.22 -10.31 8.69
N ASP A 9 -12.54 -10.44 8.72
CA ASP A 9 -13.33 -10.45 7.49
C ASP A 9 -13.39 -9.03 6.90
N LEU A 10 -12.77 -8.84 5.74
CA LEU A 10 -12.58 -7.53 5.12
C LEU A 10 -13.35 -7.41 3.81
N TYR A 11 -14.28 -6.46 3.75
CA TYR A 11 -15.00 -6.10 2.52
C TYR A 11 -14.43 -4.83 1.88
N GLY A 12 -13.33 -4.31 2.43
CA GLY A 12 -12.67 -3.11 1.95
C GLY A 12 -11.77 -2.51 3.01
N VAL A 13 -10.88 -1.63 2.57
CA VAL A 13 -9.93 -0.90 3.41
C VAL A 13 -9.69 0.50 2.87
N GLN A 14 -9.42 1.43 3.77
CA GLN A 14 -9.09 2.82 3.45
C GLN A 14 -7.79 3.21 4.16
N ALA A 15 -7.03 4.12 3.57
CA ALA A 15 -6.02 4.90 4.28
C ALA A 15 -5.64 6.17 3.53
N THR A 16 -5.14 7.14 4.29
CA THR A 16 -4.36 8.28 3.80
C THR A 16 -2.88 7.96 3.96
N ILE A 17 -2.13 7.95 2.86
CA ILE A 17 -0.71 7.59 2.84
C ILE A 17 0.12 8.81 2.45
N ASN A 18 1.13 9.11 3.25
CA ASN A 18 2.08 10.17 2.94
C ASN A 18 3.07 9.73 1.85
N VAL A 19 3.31 10.60 0.88
CA VAL A 19 4.12 10.28 -0.31
C VAL A 19 5.49 10.89 -0.19
N TYR A 20 6.52 10.05 -0.20
CA TYR A 20 7.94 10.43 -0.30
C TYR A 20 8.59 9.69 -1.47
N GLN A 21 9.75 10.18 -1.92
CA GLN A 21 10.59 9.55 -2.93
C GLN A 21 11.80 8.85 -2.29
N PRO A 22 11.65 7.61 -1.78
CA PRO A 22 12.76 6.88 -1.18
C PRO A 22 13.87 6.61 -2.18
N LYS A 23 15.12 6.60 -1.71
CA LYS A 23 16.27 6.23 -2.53
C LYS A 23 16.30 4.72 -2.77
N VAL A 24 16.47 4.36 -4.04
CA VAL A 24 16.65 2.98 -4.52
C VAL A 24 17.82 3.00 -5.52
N LYS A 25 18.77 2.07 -5.39
CA LYS A 25 19.91 1.99 -6.32
C LYS A 25 19.41 1.58 -7.72
N LYS A 26 19.99 2.16 -8.77
CA LYS A 26 19.48 1.98 -10.14
C LYS A 26 19.72 0.56 -10.68
N ASP A 27 20.83 -0.04 -10.27
CA ASP A 27 21.34 -1.34 -10.69
C ASP A 27 20.88 -2.50 -9.80
N SER A 28 20.24 -2.22 -8.65
CA SER A 28 19.85 -3.27 -7.69
C SER A 28 18.67 -4.13 -8.15
N LYS A 29 17.82 -3.62 -9.05
CA LYS A 29 16.49 -4.20 -9.34
C LYS A 29 15.56 -4.26 -8.13
N ASP A 30 15.88 -3.51 -7.08
CA ASP A 30 15.02 -3.37 -5.92
C ASP A 30 13.90 -2.38 -6.19
N ILE A 31 12.85 -2.50 -5.39
CA ILE A 31 11.68 -1.65 -5.39
C ILE A 31 11.39 -1.25 -3.95
N SER A 32 11.12 0.04 -3.72
CA SER A 32 10.54 0.53 -2.47
C SER A 32 9.10 0.95 -2.69
N GLN A 33 8.19 0.48 -1.86
CA GLN A 33 6.75 0.70 -1.99
C GLN A 33 6.12 1.16 -0.68
N SER A 34 5.02 1.89 -0.80
CA SER A 34 4.08 2.13 0.30
C SER A 34 2.66 2.09 -0.22
N GLY A 35 1.76 1.47 0.54
CA GLY A 35 0.42 1.21 0.04
C GLY A 35 -0.48 0.48 1.01
N ILE A 36 -1.62 0.06 0.46
CA ILE A 36 -2.59 -0.83 1.08
C ILE A 36 -2.65 -2.15 0.30
N LEU A 37 -2.75 -3.27 1.02
CA LEU A 37 -2.96 -4.59 0.43
C LEU A 37 -4.13 -5.28 1.13
N ILE A 38 -4.95 -6.03 0.40
CA ILE A 38 -5.95 -6.96 0.95
C ILE A 38 -5.68 -8.32 0.33
N ASP A 39 -5.64 -9.37 1.14
CA ASP A 39 -5.40 -10.73 0.66
C ASP A 39 -6.23 -11.80 1.38
N ASN A 40 -6.37 -12.93 0.69
CA ASN A 40 -6.96 -14.16 1.19
C ASN A 40 -6.37 -15.37 0.46
N GLY A 41 -6.37 -16.53 1.11
CA GLY A 41 -5.88 -17.78 0.56
C GLY A 41 -4.88 -18.48 1.48
N PRO A 42 -4.58 -19.75 1.22
CA PRO A 42 -3.60 -20.50 1.99
C PRO A 42 -2.19 -20.01 1.66
N LYS A 43 -1.25 -20.26 2.58
CA LYS A 43 0.15 -19.84 2.43
C LYS A 43 0.74 -20.36 1.12
N GLY A 44 1.30 -19.47 0.30
CA GLY A 44 1.88 -19.79 -1.00
C GLY A 44 0.90 -19.72 -2.18
N HIS A 45 -0.40 -19.62 -1.90
CA HIS A 45 -1.46 -19.44 -2.90
C HIS A 45 -2.40 -18.29 -2.51
N GLU A 46 -1.88 -17.30 -1.80
CA GLU A 46 -2.63 -16.10 -1.48
C GLU A 46 -3.00 -15.38 -2.77
N GLU A 47 -4.25 -14.93 -2.87
CA GLU A 47 -4.72 -13.96 -3.84
C GLU A 47 -4.87 -12.62 -3.13
N GLY A 48 -4.75 -11.54 -3.86
CA GLY A 48 -4.90 -10.24 -3.26
C GLY A 48 -4.91 -9.11 -4.25
N VAL A 49 -5.35 -7.96 -3.77
CA VAL A 49 -5.37 -6.70 -4.49
C VAL A 49 -4.64 -5.66 -3.65
N GLY A 50 -4.01 -4.71 -4.33
CA GLY A 50 -3.17 -3.72 -3.71
C GLY A 50 -3.13 -2.43 -4.50
N VAL A 51 -2.94 -1.34 -3.77
CA VAL A 51 -2.79 -0.01 -4.34
C VAL A 51 -1.63 0.65 -3.61
N CYS A 52 -0.60 1.02 -4.38
CA CYS A 52 0.67 1.46 -3.85
C CYS A 52 1.19 2.64 -4.65
N TYR A 53 2.10 3.40 -4.04
CA TYR A 53 3.13 4.09 -4.82
C TYR A 53 4.45 3.35 -4.69
N SER A 54 5.32 3.48 -5.69
CA SER A 54 6.63 2.85 -5.69
C SER A 54 7.73 3.72 -6.32
N VAL A 55 8.98 3.42 -5.94
CA VAL A 55 10.19 3.86 -6.66
C VAL A 55 10.93 2.59 -7.10
N ALA A 56 11.13 2.45 -8.41
CA ALA A 56 11.75 1.28 -9.03
C ALA A 56 12.60 1.70 -10.26
N PRO A 57 13.82 2.22 -10.08
CA PRO A 57 14.56 2.81 -11.19
C PRO A 57 14.96 1.82 -12.28
N SER A 58 15.12 0.54 -11.94
CA SER A 58 15.40 -0.52 -12.91
C SER A 58 14.20 -0.84 -13.82
N ILE A 59 12.98 -0.49 -13.40
CA ILE A 59 11.74 -0.73 -14.16
C ILE A 59 11.35 0.53 -14.92
N ASN A 60 11.40 1.67 -14.26
CA ASN A 60 10.88 2.94 -14.80
C ASN A 60 11.93 3.75 -15.56
N GLY A 61 13.22 3.41 -15.42
CA GLY A 61 14.35 4.18 -15.97
C GLY A 61 14.69 5.46 -15.21
N ASP A 62 13.87 5.83 -14.22
CA ASP A 62 14.05 7.01 -13.36
C ASP A 62 13.70 6.70 -11.89
N SER A 63 14.01 7.63 -10.99
CA SER A 63 13.74 7.46 -9.56
C SER A 63 12.46 8.15 -9.09
N PHE A 64 11.54 8.47 -10.01
CA PHE A 64 10.30 9.13 -9.63
C PHE A 64 9.36 8.17 -8.91
N VAL A 65 8.57 8.73 -8.00
CA VAL A 65 7.46 8.02 -7.38
C VAL A 65 6.35 7.84 -8.39
N ILE A 66 5.89 6.61 -8.54
CA ILE A 66 4.82 6.26 -9.47
C ILE A 66 3.69 5.58 -8.71
N PHE A 67 2.44 5.91 -9.06
CA PHE A 67 1.23 5.30 -8.50
C PHE A 67 0.81 4.06 -9.31
N HIS A 68 0.49 2.98 -8.62
CA HIS A 68 0.21 1.69 -9.24
C HIS A 68 -0.89 0.90 -8.51
N VAL A 69 -1.52 0.01 -9.27
CA VAL A 69 -2.33 -1.08 -8.76
C VAL A 69 -1.62 -2.42 -8.98
N VAL A 70 -1.76 -3.33 -8.03
CA VAL A 70 -1.16 -4.66 -8.07
C VAL A 70 -2.19 -5.69 -7.66
N TRP A 71 -2.16 -6.87 -8.29
CA TRP A 71 -2.97 -7.99 -7.85
C TRP A 71 -2.28 -9.31 -8.10
N ARG A 72 -2.70 -10.32 -7.35
CA ARG A 72 -2.36 -11.72 -7.61
C ARG A 72 -3.68 -12.48 -7.73
N ASP A 73 -3.90 -13.05 -8.90
CA ASP A 73 -5.08 -13.86 -9.19
C ASP A 73 -4.83 -15.35 -8.93
N GLY A 74 -5.89 -16.14 -9.03
CA GLY A 74 -5.84 -17.59 -8.84
C GLY A 74 -5.18 -18.37 -9.99
N LYS A 75 -4.83 -17.72 -11.11
CA LYS A 75 -4.36 -18.37 -12.34
C LYS A 75 -2.85 -18.24 -12.54
N LEU A 76 -2.32 -17.03 -12.40
CA LEU A 76 -0.94 -16.67 -12.69
C LEU A 76 -0.02 -16.99 -11.52
N HIS A 77 -0.55 -17.00 -10.28
CA HIS A 77 0.20 -17.12 -9.02
C HIS A 77 1.41 -16.16 -8.90
N LYS A 78 1.46 -15.13 -9.76
CA LYS A 78 2.47 -14.08 -9.84
C LYS A 78 1.76 -12.73 -9.75
N PRO A 79 2.41 -11.70 -9.18
CA PRO A 79 1.84 -10.36 -9.14
C PRO A 79 1.76 -9.77 -10.56
N CYS A 80 0.61 -9.20 -10.88
CA CYS A 80 0.32 -8.37 -12.04
C CYS A 80 0.25 -6.90 -11.61
N TYR A 81 0.69 -6.00 -12.49
CA TYR A 81 0.76 -4.57 -12.21
C TYR A 81 0.10 -3.78 -13.34
N ASP A 82 -0.69 -2.77 -12.97
CA ASP A 82 -1.31 -1.79 -13.88
C ASP A 82 -1.85 -2.41 -15.18
N HIS A 83 -1.47 -1.84 -16.33
CA HIS A 83 -1.82 -2.30 -17.67
C HIS A 83 -0.79 -3.28 -18.26
N VAL A 84 0.18 -3.75 -17.47
CA VAL A 84 1.06 -4.85 -17.89
C VAL A 84 0.25 -6.13 -18.03
N CYS A 85 -0.81 -6.27 -17.23
CA CYS A 85 -1.82 -7.31 -17.35
C CYS A 85 -3.18 -6.68 -17.74
N PRO A 86 -4.02 -7.36 -18.54
CA PRO A 86 -5.22 -6.75 -19.13
C PRO A 86 -6.45 -6.72 -18.20
N ASP A 87 -6.36 -7.32 -17.01
CA ASP A 87 -7.54 -7.67 -16.22
C ASP A 87 -8.08 -6.56 -15.31
N PHE A 88 -7.31 -5.49 -15.08
CA PHE A 88 -7.81 -4.31 -14.37
C PHE A 88 -8.59 -3.40 -15.32
N VAL A 89 -9.87 -3.15 -15.01
CA VAL A 89 -10.72 -2.27 -15.80
C VAL A 89 -10.60 -0.85 -15.26
N GLN A 90 -9.76 -0.02 -15.90
CA GLN A 90 -9.68 1.40 -15.58
C GLN A 90 -10.89 2.16 -16.16
N VAL A 91 -11.54 2.96 -15.32
CA VAL A 91 -12.67 3.83 -15.70
C VAL A 91 -12.32 5.31 -15.61
N SER A 92 -11.31 5.68 -14.83
CA SER A 92 -10.88 7.07 -14.70
C SER A 92 -10.11 7.54 -15.92
N GLN A 93 -10.45 8.74 -16.39
CA GLN A 93 -9.66 9.49 -17.36
C GLN A 93 -8.72 10.51 -16.69
N ARG A 94 -8.78 10.65 -15.36
CA ARG A 94 -8.04 11.67 -14.61
C ARG A 94 -6.83 11.11 -13.86
N VAL A 95 -6.93 9.88 -13.37
CA VAL A 95 -5.86 9.22 -12.62
C VAL A 95 -5.24 8.14 -13.50
N GLY A 96 -3.99 8.36 -13.91
CA GLY A 96 -3.22 7.41 -14.71
C GLY A 96 -2.45 6.43 -13.82
N LEU A 97 -2.70 5.14 -14.00
CA LEU A 97 -1.85 4.07 -13.46
C LEU A 97 -0.48 4.10 -14.14
N GLY A 98 0.59 3.87 -13.39
CA GLY A 98 1.95 4.08 -13.88
C GLY A 98 2.33 5.56 -14.03
N GLY A 99 1.46 6.49 -13.57
CA GLY A 99 1.71 7.92 -13.58
C GLY A 99 2.56 8.39 -12.39
N ARG A 100 3.42 9.39 -12.64
CA ARG A 100 4.23 10.03 -11.59
C ARG A 100 3.33 10.74 -10.59
N LEU A 101 3.58 10.53 -9.29
CA LEU A 101 2.97 11.33 -8.23
C LEU A 101 3.79 12.60 -8.03
N VAL A 102 3.16 13.74 -8.28
CA VAL A 102 3.73 15.06 -8.04
C VAL A 102 2.65 15.98 -7.47
N PRO A 103 2.99 16.82 -6.47
CA PRO A 103 4.25 16.88 -5.73
C PRO A 103 4.44 15.75 -4.70
N VAL A 104 5.67 15.57 -4.21
CA VAL A 104 6.03 14.62 -3.12
C VAL A 104 6.50 15.37 -1.87
N SER A 105 6.41 14.73 -0.71
CA SER A 105 6.76 15.32 0.58
C SER A 105 8.25 15.58 0.71
N VAL A 106 8.59 16.60 1.51
CA VAL A 106 9.97 17.02 1.76
C VAL A 106 10.25 17.02 3.25
N TYR A 107 11.42 16.52 3.65
CA TYR A 107 11.85 16.54 5.05
C TYR A 107 11.89 17.97 5.60
N ASN A 108 11.24 18.23 6.74
CA ASN A 108 11.00 19.57 7.30
C ASN A 108 10.34 20.56 6.32
N GLY A 109 9.55 20.07 5.37
CA GLY A 109 8.90 20.88 4.34
C GLY A 109 7.44 20.47 4.09
N PRO A 110 6.88 20.89 2.94
CA PRO A 110 5.53 20.52 2.55
C PRO A 110 5.30 19.01 2.57
N GLN A 111 4.14 18.60 3.07
CA GLN A 111 3.72 17.19 3.18
C GLN A 111 2.56 16.94 2.23
N TYR A 112 2.66 15.88 1.43
CA TYR A 112 1.64 15.49 0.47
C TYR A 112 1.19 14.05 0.73
N VAL A 113 -0.08 13.79 0.46
CA VAL A 113 -0.73 12.52 0.75
C VAL A 113 -1.55 12.05 -0.44
N ILE A 114 -1.84 10.76 -0.44
CA ILE A 114 -2.87 10.16 -1.29
C ILE A 114 -3.89 9.46 -0.40
N ASP A 115 -5.17 9.64 -0.72
CA ASP A 115 -6.26 8.89 -0.08
C ASP A 115 -6.67 7.76 -1.00
N ILE A 116 -6.68 6.55 -0.44
CA ILE A 116 -7.02 5.34 -1.18
C ILE A 116 -8.13 4.62 -0.44
N PHE A 117 -9.15 4.21 -1.19
CA PHE A 117 -10.21 3.34 -0.70
C PHE A 117 -10.42 2.18 -1.67
N THR A 118 -10.15 0.96 -1.21
CA THR A 118 -10.37 -0.27 -1.97
C THR A 118 -11.50 -1.05 -1.31
N PHE A 119 -12.55 -1.42 -2.04
CA PHE A 119 -13.68 -2.12 -1.45
C PHE A 119 -14.35 -3.08 -2.41
N LYS A 120 -15.08 -4.03 -1.84
CA LYS A 120 -15.90 -4.98 -2.57
C LYS A 120 -17.28 -4.38 -2.78
N ASP A 121 -17.60 -4.00 -4.01
CA ASP A 121 -18.89 -3.39 -4.30
C ASP A 121 -20.02 -4.42 -4.19
N PRO A 122 -21.02 -4.22 -3.30
CA PRO A 122 -22.12 -5.17 -3.14
C PRO A 122 -23.03 -5.27 -4.38
N LYS A 123 -22.98 -4.30 -5.31
CA LYS A 123 -23.80 -4.32 -6.53
C LYS A 123 -23.14 -5.09 -7.67
N THR A 124 -21.93 -4.68 -8.06
CA THR A 124 -21.20 -5.30 -9.17
C THR A 124 -20.39 -6.52 -8.78
N VAL A 125 -20.27 -6.77 -7.46
CA VAL A 125 -19.41 -7.80 -6.88
C VAL A 125 -17.98 -7.76 -7.42
N ASN A 126 -17.46 -6.57 -7.74
CA ASN A 126 -16.08 -6.33 -8.15
C ASN A 126 -15.28 -5.62 -7.05
N TRP A 127 -13.96 -5.77 -7.06
CA TRP A 127 -13.08 -5.00 -6.18
C TRP A 127 -12.77 -3.66 -6.82
N TRP A 128 -13.27 -2.58 -6.24
CA TRP A 128 -13.10 -1.22 -6.74
C TRP A 128 -11.97 -0.49 -6.03
N VAL A 129 -11.32 0.42 -6.76
CA VAL A 129 -10.36 1.38 -6.21
C VAL A 129 -10.88 2.79 -6.44
N MET A 130 -10.91 3.57 -5.36
CA MET A 130 -11.26 4.99 -5.33
C MET A 130 -10.07 5.79 -4.83
N TYR A 131 -9.91 7.01 -5.33
CA TYR A 131 -8.79 7.90 -5.03
C TYR A 131 -9.23 9.30 -4.66
N GLY A 132 -8.49 9.88 -3.70
CA GLY A 132 -8.71 11.23 -3.19
C GLY A 132 -9.88 11.32 -2.22
N GLU A 133 -9.98 12.48 -1.55
CA GLU A 133 -11.06 12.76 -0.59
C GLU A 133 -12.46 12.62 -1.18
N GLU A 134 -12.63 13.01 -2.45
CA GLU A 134 -13.89 12.87 -3.21
C GLU A 134 -14.22 11.42 -3.62
N LYS A 135 -13.33 10.46 -3.33
CA LYS A 135 -13.46 9.04 -3.71
C LYS A 135 -13.74 8.87 -5.20
N THR A 136 -12.93 9.50 -6.04
CA THR A 136 -13.03 9.37 -7.49
C THR A 136 -12.71 7.94 -7.92
N PRO A 137 -13.57 7.24 -8.67
CA PRO A 137 -13.30 5.88 -9.13
C PRO A 137 -12.12 5.85 -10.09
N ILE A 138 -11.12 5.01 -9.78
CA ILE A 138 -10.02 4.69 -10.70
C ILE A 138 -10.45 3.57 -11.64
N GLY A 139 -10.98 2.50 -11.08
CA GLY A 139 -11.27 1.26 -11.79
C GLY A 139 -11.55 0.10 -10.85
N TYR A 140 -11.62 -1.10 -11.40
CA TYR A 140 -11.93 -2.30 -10.63
C TYR A 140 -11.24 -3.56 -11.18
N TRP A 141 -11.06 -4.53 -10.29
CA TRP A 141 -10.76 -5.91 -10.64
C TRP A 141 -12.07 -6.72 -10.68
N PRO A 142 -12.38 -7.37 -11.81
CA PRO A 142 -13.47 -8.33 -11.88
C PRO A 142 -13.35 -9.44 -10.83
N SER A 143 -14.45 -9.77 -10.15
CA SER A 143 -14.46 -10.86 -9.16
C SER A 143 -14.00 -12.20 -9.73
N SER A 144 -14.24 -12.44 -11.02
CA SER A 144 -13.93 -13.67 -11.71
C SER A 144 -12.43 -13.97 -11.83
N LEU A 145 -11.56 -13.01 -11.49
CA LEU A 145 -10.13 -13.24 -11.37
C LEU A 145 -9.77 -14.07 -10.13
N PHE A 146 -10.65 -14.07 -9.13
CA PHE A 146 -10.33 -14.53 -7.79
C PHE A 146 -11.18 -15.73 -7.38
N SER A 147 -10.56 -16.61 -6.59
CA SER A 147 -11.21 -17.73 -5.92
C SER A 147 -11.26 -17.51 -4.40
N HIS A 148 -10.19 -16.99 -3.81
CA HIS A 148 -10.05 -16.75 -2.37
C HIS A 148 -10.53 -15.37 -1.97
N ILE A 149 -10.08 -14.31 -2.66
CA ILE A 149 -10.54 -12.95 -2.36
C ILE A 149 -11.87 -12.61 -3.07
N LYS A 150 -12.52 -13.62 -3.68
CA LYS A 150 -13.78 -13.46 -4.40
C LYS A 150 -14.89 -12.85 -3.54
N ASP A 151 -15.03 -13.28 -2.30
CA ASP A 151 -16.10 -12.80 -1.42
C ASP A 151 -15.61 -11.74 -0.42
N LYS A 152 -14.39 -11.93 0.10
CA LYS A 152 -13.78 -11.06 1.12
C LYS A 152 -12.27 -11.27 1.21
N GLY A 153 -11.57 -10.28 1.75
CA GLY A 153 -10.23 -10.45 2.30
C GLY A 153 -10.27 -11.05 3.70
N VAL A 154 -9.17 -11.65 4.14
CA VAL A 154 -8.98 -12.10 5.54
C VAL A 154 -7.80 -11.43 6.23
N ALA A 155 -6.96 -10.74 5.46
CA ALA A 155 -5.87 -9.95 5.99
C ALA A 155 -5.63 -8.70 5.14
N SER A 156 -5.11 -7.67 5.77
CA SER A 156 -4.69 -6.45 5.10
C SER A 156 -3.38 -5.92 5.68
N TYR A 157 -2.64 -5.18 4.84
CA TYR A 157 -1.40 -4.51 5.21
C TYR A 157 -1.47 -3.03 4.84
N TRP A 158 -0.98 -2.18 5.75
CA TRP A 158 -0.75 -0.75 5.50
C TRP A 158 0.68 -0.40 5.91
N GLY A 159 1.37 0.37 5.07
CA GLY A 159 2.72 0.86 5.36
C GLY A 159 3.66 0.62 4.20
N GLY A 160 4.96 0.51 4.50
CA GLY A 160 6.01 0.43 3.49
C GLY A 160 6.75 -0.89 3.45
N PHE A 161 7.17 -1.33 2.27
CA PHE A 161 7.96 -2.55 2.09
C PHE A 161 8.91 -2.42 0.91
N VAL A 162 10.00 -3.19 0.96
CA VAL A 162 10.97 -3.30 -0.12
C VAL A 162 10.96 -4.72 -0.66
N GLN A 163 11.19 -4.87 -1.96
CA GLN A 163 11.33 -6.16 -2.62
C GLN A 163 12.44 -6.09 -3.67
N GLY A 164 13.16 -7.19 -3.86
CA GLY A 164 14.23 -7.27 -4.85
C GLY A 164 15.45 -8.04 -4.35
N PRO A 165 16.41 -8.32 -5.24
CA PRO A 165 17.50 -9.26 -4.99
C PRO A 165 18.50 -8.76 -3.95
N THR A 166 18.61 -7.45 -3.72
CA THR A 166 19.58 -6.90 -2.76
C THR A 166 18.95 -6.45 -1.45
N THR A 167 17.62 -6.58 -1.30
CA THR A 167 16.90 -6.11 -0.11
C THR A 167 17.34 -6.72 1.22
N SER A 168 17.96 -7.91 1.22
CA SER A 168 18.50 -8.53 2.44
C SER A 168 19.85 -7.92 2.86
N SER A 169 20.74 -7.66 1.91
CA SER A 169 22.12 -7.20 2.16
C SER A 169 22.29 -5.67 2.09
N ASP A 170 21.59 -5.02 1.17
CA ASP A 170 21.78 -3.62 0.78
C ASP A 170 20.42 -2.97 0.48
N SER A 171 19.60 -2.94 1.52
CA SER A 171 18.18 -2.60 1.42
C SER A 171 17.92 -1.12 1.09
N PRO A 172 16.90 -0.82 0.26
CA PRO A 172 16.50 0.57 -0.02
C PRO A 172 15.85 1.27 1.17
N GLN A 173 15.68 2.58 1.04
CA GLN A 173 14.89 3.39 1.97
C GLN A 173 13.41 3.02 1.90
N ILE A 174 12.68 3.17 3.01
CA ILE A 174 11.21 3.12 3.06
C ILE A 174 10.66 4.49 3.48
N GLY A 175 9.60 4.95 2.80
CA GLY A 175 8.94 6.20 3.13
C GLY A 175 9.87 7.39 2.87
N SER A 176 10.11 8.20 3.90
CA SER A 176 11.03 9.34 3.84
C SER A 176 12.51 8.95 3.87
N GLY A 177 12.83 7.69 4.18
CA GLY A 177 14.21 7.26 4.48
C GLY A 177 14.66 7.57 5.91
N HIS A 178 13.76 8.09 6.76
CA HIS A 178 14.02 8.41 8.16
C HIS A 178 13.26 7.48 9.11
N PHE A 179 13.75 7.38 10.35
CA PHE A 179 13.08 6.59 11.38
C PHE A 179 11.78 7.27 11.84
N ALA A 180 10.80 6.44 12.20
CA ALA A 180 9.44 6.83 12.56
C ALA A 180 9.38 7.72 13.81
N SER A 181 10.36 7.59 14.71
CA SER A 181 10.47 8.41 15.92
C SER A 181 10.68 9.90 15.64
N GLU A 182 11.07 10.27 14.41
CA GLU A 182 11.21 11.66 14.01
C GLU A 182 9.86 12.38 13.82
N GLY A 183 8.77 11.63 13.64
CA GLY A 183 7.41 12.17 13.60
C GLY A 183 7.05 13.01 12.38
N TYR A 184 5.98 13.81 12.51
CA TYR A 184 5.39 14.57 11.40
C TYR A 184 6.39 15.53 10.73
N GLY A 185 6.36 15.58 9.40
CA GLY A 185 7.25 16.42 8.60
C GLY A 185 8.60 15.77 8.29
N LYS A 186 8.94 14.66 8.95
CA LYS A 186 10.25 13.98 8.84
C LYS A 186 10.12 12.50 8.51
N ALA A 187 9.28 11.79 9.26
CA ALA A 187 8.93 10.40 9.02
C ALA A 187 7.73 10.31 8.05
N ALA A 188 7.69 9.23 7.27
CA ALA A 188 6.48 8.89 6.54
C ALA A 188 5.39 8.42 7.51
N PHE A 189 4.13 8.59 7.11
CA PHE A 189 2.98 8.18 7.91
C PHE A 189 1.89 7.54 7.06
N VAL A 190 1.10 6.70 7.72
CA VAL A 190 -0.19 6.24 7.23
C VAL A 190 -1.21 6.50 8.32
N ARG A 191 -2.35 7.06 7.92
CA ARG A 191 -3.39 7.53 8.83
C ARG A 191 -4.78 7.26 8.26
N ASN A 192 -5.80 7.51 9.06
CA ASN A 192 -7.19 7.29 8.69
C ASN A 192 -7.46 5.85 8.23
N ILE A 193 -6.78 4.87 8.86
CA ILE A 193 -6.93 3.46 8.49
C ILE A 193 -8.26 2.95 9.01
N GLN A 194 -9.13 2.57 8.08
CA GLN A 194 -10.45 2.01 8.35
C GLN A 194 -10.69 0.78 7.48
N ILE A 195 -11.62 -0.07 7.91
CA ILE A 195 -12.05 -1.28 7.18
C ILE A 195 -13.53 -1.20 6.85
N VAL A 196 -13.96 -1.93 5.84
CA VAL A 196 -15.38 -2.18 5.56
C VAL A 196 -15.77 -3.51 6.19
N ASP A 197 -16.73 -3.47 7.11
CA ASP A 197 -17.26 -4.64 7.81
C ASP A 197 -18.28 -5.43 6.96
N ASN A 198 -18.80 -6.51 7.52
CA ASN A 198 -19.83 -7.34 6.88
C ASN A 198 -21.18 -6.64 6.66
N ASN A 199 -21.40 -5.48 7.29
CA ASN A 199 -22.58 -4.64 7.08
C ASN A 199 -22.33 -3.57 5.99
N ASN A 200 -21.22 -3.66 5.26
CA ASN A 200 -20.76 -2.66 4.30
C ASN A 200 -20.56 -1.27 4.91
N LYS A 201 -20.18 -1.19 6.19
CA LYS A 201 -19.90 0.07 6.88
C LYS A 201 -18.40 0.27 7.05
N LEU A 202 -17.96 1.50 6.82
CA LEU A 202 -16.59 1.92 7.12
C LEU A 202 -16.45 2.12 8.63
N VAL A 203 -15.57 1.35 9.26
CA VAL A 203 -15.41 1.32 10.72
C VAL A 203 -13.93 1.37 11.12
N THR A 204 -13.67 1.86 12.33
CA THR A 204 -12.34 1.77 12.95
C THR A 204 -12.00 0.29 13.19
N PRO A 205 -10.82 -0.21 12.78
CA PRO A 205 -10.48 -1.61 12.94
C PRO A 205 -10.33 -1.99 14.42
N ASN A 206 -10.58 -3.25 14.75
CA ASN A 206 -10.51 -3.71 16.14
C ASN A 206 -9.06 -3.64 16.68
N SER A 207 -8.87 -3.00 17.83
CA SER A 207 -7.57 -2.78 18.43
C SER A 207 -6.85 -4.04 18.93
N HIS A 208 -7.46 -5.23 18.82
CA HIS A 208 -6.85 -6.50 19.22
C HIS A 208 -6.53 -7.43 18.06
N LYS A 209 -6.79 -7.01 16.81
CA LYS A 209 -6.61 -7.84 15.60
C LYS A 209 -5.45 -7.39 14.71
N TYR A 210 -4.64 -6.44 15.16
CA TYR A 210 -3.48 -5.96 14.42
C TYR A 210 -2.16 -6.51 14.96
N LEU A 211 -1.15 -6.54 14.09
CA LEU A 211 0.25 -6.75 14.39
C LEU A 211 1.05 -5.61 13.77
N LEU A 212 1.74 -4.84 14.61
CA LEU A 212 2.67 -3.79 14.20
C LEU A 212 4.07 -4.39 14.15
N GLY A 213 4.82 -4.13 13.09
CA GLY A 213 6.19 -4.62 13.07
C GLY A 213 7.01 -4.24 11.84
N THR A 214 8.30 -4.46 12.00
CA THR A 214 9.27 -4.33 10.93
C THR A 214 9.95 -5.68 10.72
N SER A 215 10.40 -5.94 9.50
CA SER A 215 11.20 -7.14 9.21
C SER A 215 12.62 -7.05 9.77
N ASP A 216 13.12 -5.84 9.99
CA ASP A 216 14.45 -5.56 10.52
C ASP A 216 14.42 -4.22 11.25
N LYS A 217 14.55 -4.26 12.59
CA LYS A 217 14.48 -3.09 13.46
C LYS A 217 15.72 -2.20 13.38
N THR A 218 16.82 -2.70 12.83
CA THR A 218 18.04 -1.90 12.62
C THR A 218 17.93 -1.01 11.39
N LYS A 219 17.05 -1.36 10.45
CA LYS A 219 16.88 -0.70 9.16
C LYS A 219 15.61 0.14 9.07
N TYR A 220 14.54 -0.31 9.73
CA TYR A 220 13.23 0.31 9.67
C TYR A 220 12.55 0.34 11.04
N SER A 221 11.62 1.27 11.21
CA SER A 221 10.91 1.50 12.46
C SER A 221 9.44 1.84 12.22
N ILE A 222 8.65 1.68 13.29
CA ILE A 222 7.27 2.16 13.42
C ILE A 222 7.21 2.89 14.75
N ASP A 223 6.51 4.01 14.79
CA ASP A 223 6.31 4.79 16.01
C ASP A 223 4.98 5.57 15.95
N GLY A 224 4.57 6.17 17.07
CA GLY A 224 3.39 7.02 17.17
C GLY A 224 2.08 6.30 16.83
N PHE A 225 2.02 4.98 17.04
CA PHE A 225 0.80 4.21 16.79
C PHE A 225 -0.33 4.68 17.72
N LYS A 226 -1.48 4.99 17.12
CA LYS A 226 -2.69 5.37 17.85
C LYS A 226 -3.94 4.87 17.15
N VAL A 227 -5.01 4.71 17.94
CA VAL A 227 -6.35 4.40 17.47
C VAL A 227 -7.29 5.48 17.97
N ASP A 228 -8.06 6.09 17.07
CA ASP A 228 -9.09 7.07 17.40
C ASP A 228 -10.34 6.86 16.52
N ASN A 229 -11.32 7.76 16.61
CA ASN A 229 -12.57 7.66 15.84
C ASN A 229 -12.37 7.75 14.32
N HIS A 230 -11.19 8.19 13.85
CA HIS A 230 -10.85 8.25 12.43
C HIS A 230 -10.05 7.02 11.96
N GLY A 231 -9.76 6.05 12.84
CA GLY A 231 -9.07 4.83 12.47
C GLY A 231 -7.76 4.59 13.21
N MET A 232 -6.90 3.76 12.61
CA MET A 232 -5.53 3.57 13.07
C MET A 232 -4.57 4.53 12.35
N HIS A 233 -3.51 4.92 13.03
CA HIS A 233 -2.51 5.86 12.52
C HIS A 233 -1.14 5.49 13.03
N MET A 234 -0.10 5.66 12.22
CA MET A 234 1.29 5.46 12.65
C MET A 234 2.27 6.21 11.75
N TYR A 235 3.47 6.44 12.28
CA TYR A 235 4.66 6.73 11.49
C TYR A 235 5.38 5.43 11.15
N TYR A 236 6.03 5.39 9.98
CA TYR A 236 6.85 4.27 9.55
C TYR A 236 7.97 4.76 8.63
N GLY A 237 9.03 3.96 8.51
CA GLY A 237 10.11 4.23 7.57
C GLY A 237 11.47 3.83 8.09
N GLY A 238 12.49 4.14 7.29
CA GLY A 238 13.87 4.02 7.70
C GLY A 238 14.84 4.05 6.52
N PRO A 239 16.14 4.24 6.80
CA PRO A 239 17.16 4.41 5.79
C PRO A 239 17.48 3.12 5.02
N GLY A 240 17.08 1.95 5.52
CA GLY A 240 17.58 0.70 4.97
C GLY A 240 19.06 0.56 5.25
N ASN A 241 19.86 0.24 4.22
CA ASN A 241 21.32 0.27 4.27
C ASN A 241 21.93 1.51 3.59
N LEU A 242 21.08 2.43 3.11
CA LEU A 242 21.48 3.67 2.49
C LEU A 242 21.64 4.74 3.57
N VAL A 243 22.87 4.86 4.10
CA VAL A 243 23.28 5.94 5.01
C VAL A 243 23.60 7.19 4.19
#